data_AF-A0A958XUP8-F1
#
_entry.id   AF-A0A958XUP8-F1
#
_cell.length_a   1.000
_cell.length_b   1.000
_cell.length_c   1.000
_cell.angle_alpha   90.00
_cell.angle_beta   90.00
_cell.angle_gamma   90.00
#
_symmetry.space_group_name_H-M   'P 1'
#
loop_
_entity.id
_entity.type
_entity.pdbx_description
1 polymer ?
#
loop_
_entity_poly.entity_id
_entity_poly.type
_entity_poly.pdbx_seq_one_letter_code
_entity_poly.pdbx_strand_id
1 'polypeptide(L)'
;MRKQLCILLLLFTAVPAYSQKQGRALIDSLLTELPGAQEDTNKVNMLATLCFNYYPINPDTGIRYGMEGLKLAEKLHWQYGVAQTNGYMGINYAVKSEYARAIEHFLRALEAHESLGNKSNIATTLVNIGNIHLLTSNFPKALEYYLRALAIQEEIDNKKGIALSLSNIGLIYKNQSEYDKALEYFIKALKLNETLGKQSNIANNLSSIGLVYDSRQEYRKALEHFLRALKIQESLGVKDGISKTLSYIGSVYYHLGELDHALEYSSRSLRLSTELGSELVRGDNLGMIGAIYLSMAKDDTRQAQLNKHFGGNKRLALQQAKRSLDSAIVIQKKIDNLKGLASSYKSLSEVSLQLGDYQNAYFTHTQYKLVSDSIFNIEKEKKITETAMQYEFDKREAAIKAEQEKRNAVAQEELERQKLVRNGFIGGFALVLFFMGVFYVQRNKIKAGKQRSDELLLNILPEKVAEELKVKGEANAQLIDRVTVLFTDFKGFTQISERLSPKELVDEINACYSAFDHIMEKHGVEKIKTIGDSYMAAGGLPVPNDTHAFDVLEAALAIQAFMRDRNAKRAATGVPYFEIRIGIHSGSVVAGIVGVKK
;
A
#
# COMPACT_ATOMS: atom_id res chain seq x y z
N MET A 1 6.36 50.51 2.49
CA MET A 1 5.56 49.29 2.80
C MET A 1 5.83 48.10 1.86
N ARG A 2 7.05 47.93 1.32
CA ARG A 2 7.33 46.92 0.27
C ARG A 2 8.68 46.19 0.36
N LYS A 3 9.40 46.25 1.48
CA LYS A 3 10.71 45.58 1.62
C LYS A 3 10.93 44.91 2.99
N GLN A 4 9.86 44.50 3.66
CA GLN A 4 9.97 43.67 4.85
C GLN A 4 9.59 42.24 4.50
N LEU A 5 10.55 41.48 3.97
CA LEU A 5 10.67 40.05 4.27
C LEU A 5 12.00 39.52 3.71
N CYS A 6 13.12 39.81 4.40
CA CYS A 6 14.39 39.07 4.17
C CYS A 6 14.49 37.82 5.07
N ILE A 7 13.36 37.27 5.50
CA ILE A 7 13.31 35.97 6.15
C ILE A 7 12.63 35.04 5.14
N LEU A 8 13.35 33.98 4.76
CA LEU A 8 12.97 32.90 3.83
C LEU A 8 13.32 32.98 2.35
N LEU A 9 14.53 33.43 2.05
CA LEU A 9 15.20 33.02 0.81
C LEU A 9 15.85 31.64 0.99
N LEU A 10 15.05 30.58 1.01
CA LEU A 10 15.55 29.19 0.88
C LEU A 10 15.20 28.54 -0.47
N LEU A 11 14.55 29.26 -1.39
CA LEU A 11 14.13 28.68 -2.66
C LEU A 11 14.63 29.37 -3.94
N PHE A 12 15.38 30.47 -3.85
CA PHE A 12 15.99 31.09 -5.05
C PHE A 12 17.43 31.59 -4.91
N THR A 13 18.09 31.47 -3.76
CA THR A 13 19.45 32.02 -3.59
C THR A 13 20.38 31.05 -2.88
N ALA A 14 21.03 30.21 -3.69
CA ALA A 14 22.46 30.03 -3.68
C ALA A 14 22.78 29.18 -4.91
N VAL A 15 22.71 29.80 -6.09
CA VAL A 15 23.40 29.26 -7.27
C VAL A 15 24.89 29.50 -6.96
N PRO A 16 25.71 28.47 -6.65
CA PRO A 16 27.13 28.69 -6.46
C PRO A 16 27.70 29.43 -7.68
N ALA A 17 28.74 30.25 -7.50
CA ALA A 17 29.39 30.96 -8.60
C ALA A 17 29.74 30.03 -9.80
N TYR A 18 29.96 28.74 -9.52
CA TYR A 18 30.11 27.67 -10.50
C TYR A 18 28.85 27.40 -11.34
N SER A 19 27.68 27.32 -10.71
CA SER A 19 26.38 27.17 -11.36
C SER A 19 25.96 28.44 -12.13
N GLN A 20 26.36 29.63 -11.66
CA GLN A 20 26.16 30.88 -12.41
C GLN A 20 27.03 30.96 -13.65
N LYS A 21 28.27 30.44 -13.58
CA LYS A 21 29.19 30.35 -14.72
C LYS A 21 28.70 29.33 -15.77
N GLN A 22 28.21 28.17 -15.33
CA GLN A 22 27.55 27.20 -16.21
C GLN A 22 26.28 27.77 -16.85
N GLY A 23 25.46 28.49 -16.07
CA GLY A 23 24.25 29.16 -16.58
C GLY A 23 24.55 30.22 -17.63
N ARG A 24 25.63 31.00 -17.46
CA ARG A 24 26.09 31.97 -18.47
C ARG A 24 26.56 31.30 -19.75
N ALA A 25 27.40 30.26 -19.66
CA ALA A 25 27.85 29.53 -20.84
C ALA A 25 26.67 28.90 -21.61
N LEU A 26 25.67 28.39 -20.88
CA LEU A 26 24.44 27.85 -21.48
C LEU A 26 23.62 28.96 -22.17
N ILE A 27 23.47 30.12 -21.53
CA ILE A 27 22.81 31.29 -22.14
C ILE A 27 23.51 31.67 -23.44
N ASP A 28 24.84 31.81 -23.44
CA ASP A 28 25.60 32.24 -24.61
C ASP A 28 25.45 31.25 -25.79
N SER A 29 25.48 29.94 -25.49
CA SER A 29 25.22 28.89 -26.48
C SER A 29 23.81 29.01 -27.07
N LEU A 30 22.80 29.11 -26.21
CA LEU A 30 21.39 29.17 -26.65
C LEU A 30 21.12 30.44 -27.45
N LEU A 31 21.70 31.59 -27.09
CA LEU A 31 21.55 32.84 -27.83
C LEU A 31 22.17 32.78 -29.23
N THR A 32 23.21 31.97 -29.42
CA THR A 32 23.85 31.77 -30.73
C THR A 32 22.98 30.93 -31.66
N GLU A 33 22.32 29.90 -31.12
CA GLU A 33 21.48 28.98 -31.89
C GLU A 33 20.06 29.50 -32.14
N LEU A 34 19.52 30.32 -31.22
CA LEU A 34 18.12 30.75 -31.24
C LEU A 34 17.66 31.44 -32.55
N PRO A 35 18.46 32.31 -33.21
CA PRO A 35 18.05 32.97 -34.45
C PRO A 35 17.83 31.99 -35.61
N GLY A 36 18.55 30.86 -35.63
CA GLY A 36 18.43 29.83 -36.67
C GLY A 36 17.45 28.71 -36.33
N ALA A 37 16.86 28.72 -35.13
CA ALA A 37 15.98 27.67 -34.66
C ALA A 37 14.61 27.71 -35.35
N GLN A 38 14.14 26.54 -35.80
CA GLN A 38 12.81 26.34 -36.38
C GLN A 38 11.72 26.59 -35.33
N GLU A 39 10.52 27.00 -35.77
CA GLU A 39 9.37 27.21 -34.87
C GLU A 39 8.75 25.88 -34.41
N ASP A 40 9.50 25.12 -33.61
CA ASP A 40 9.12 23.82 -33.10
C ASP A 40 9.23 23.73 -31.56
N THR A 41 9.01 22.53 -31.02
CA THR A 41 9.13 22.29 -29.57
C THR A 41 10.55 22.49 -29.03
N ASN A 42 11.59 22.36 -29.86
CA ASN A 42 12.97 22.61 -29.44
C ASN A 42 13.19 24.10 -29.19
N LYS A 43 12.69 24.96 -30.07
CA LYS A 43 12.76 26.42 -29.85
C LYS A 43 11.99 26.87 -28.61
N VAL A 44 10.83 26.27 -28.33
CA VAL A 44 10.12 26.51 -27.06
C VAL A 44 11.00 26.13 -25.86
N ASN A 45 11.63 24.95 -25.87
CA ASN A 45 12.53 24.52 -24.81
C ASN A 45 13.72 25.47 -24.62
N MET A 46 14.32 25.96 -25.72
CA MET A 46 15.41 26.93 -25.68
C MET A 46 14.95 28.24 -25.01
N LEU A 47 13.80 28.77 -25.42
CA LEU A 47 13.20 29.99 -24.86
C LEU A 47 12.85 29.83 -23.37
N ALA A 48 12.25 28.70 -22.99
CA ALA A 48 11.97 28.38 -21.59
C ALA A 48 13.27 28.26 -20.77
N THR A 49 14.30 27.63 -21.33
CA THR A 49 15.60 27.48 -20.67
C THR A 49 16.29 28.84 -20.49
N LEU A 50 16.20 29.73 -21.47
CA LEU A 50 16.65 31.12 -21.34
C LEU A 50 15.85 31.84 -20.24
N CYS A 51 14.51 31.69 -20.22
CA CYS A 51 13.66 32.26 -19.18
C CYS A 51 14.12 31.86 -17.77
N PHE A 52 14.43 30.58 -17.56
CA PHE A 52 14.96 30.08 -16.29
C PHE A 52 16.35 30.65 -15.99
N ASN A 53 17.31 30.54 -16.90
CA ASN A 53 18.70 30.92 -16.59
C ASN A 53 18.89 32.44 -16.43
N TYR A 54 17.96 33.25 -16.93
CA TYR A 54 17.97 34.70 -16.72
C TYR A 54 17.39 35.16 -15.38
N TYR A 55 16.60 34.35 -14.65
CA TYR A 55 15.99 34.81 -13.39
C TYR A 55 17.00 35.39 -12.38
N PRO A 56 18.21 34.84 -12.18
CA PRO A 56 19.16 35.37 -11.20
C PRO A 56 20.04 36.49 -11.78
N ILE A 57 19.94 36.79 -13.08
CA ILE A 57 20.80 37.76 -13.79
C ILE A 57 20.00 39.00 -14.17
N ASN A 58 18.93 38.81 -14.94
CA ASN A 58 18.03 39.85 -15.40
C ASN A 58 16.64 39.22 -15.62
N PRO A 59 15.76 39.28 -14.60
CA PRO A 59 14.46 38.64 -14.68
C PRO A 59 13.53 39.25 -15.74
N ASP A 60 13.70 40.52 -16.11
CA ASP A 60 12.93 41.14 -17.20
C ASP A 60 13.28 40.50 -18.56
N THR A 61 14.56 40.26 -18.81
CA THR A 61 15.01 39.52 -20.00
C THR A 61 14.49 38.08 -19.98
N GLY A 62 14.52 37.41 -18.82
CA GLY A 62 13.97 36.08 -18.66
C GLY A 62 12.48 36.03 -18.97
N ILE A 63 11.70 36.97 -18.45
CA ILE A 63 10.26 37.12 -18.72
C ILE A 63 10.02 37.32 -20.22
N ARG A 64 10.82 38.13 -20.92
CA ARG A 64 10.67 38.35 -22.36
C ARG A 64 10.83 37.06 -23.17
N TYR A 65 11.86 36.27 -22.90
CA TYR A 65 12.02 34.95 -23.54
C TYR A 65 10.90 33.99 -23.16
N GLY A 66 10.43 34.05 -21.91
CA GLY A 66 9.26 33.29 -21.46
C GLY A 66 7.99 33.65 -22.22
N MET A 67 7.71 34.95 -22.46
CA MET A 67 6.55 35.37 -23.24
C MET A 67 6.62 34.88 -24.69
N GLU A 68 7.79 34.94 -25.32
CA GLU A 68 8.01 34.41 -26.68
C GLU A 68 7.81 32.88 -26.72
N GLY A 69 8.40 32.15 -25.78
CA GLY A 69 8.27 30.70 -25.66
C GLY A 69 6.85 30.26 -25.39
N LEU A 70 6.13 30.98 -24.53
CA LEU A 70 4.72 30.70 -24.22
C LEU A 70 3.83 30.88 -25.44
N LYS A 71 4.00 31.98 -26.18
CA LYS A 71 3.25 32.24 -27.42
C LYS A 71 3.48 31.14 -28.45
N LEU A 72 4.72 30.67 -28.60
CA LEU A 72 5.05 29.59 -29.52
C LEU A 72 4.48 28.24 -29.03
N ALA A 73 4.56 27.95 -27.73
CA ALA A 73 3.99 26.73 -27.15
C ALA A 73 2.47 26.65 -27.35
N GLU A 74 1.77 27.76 -27.14
CA GLU A 74 0.33 27.88 -27.37
C GLU A 74 -0.02 27.69 -28.86
N LYS A 75 0.75 28.30 -29.78
CA LYS A 75 0.61 28.12 -31.24
C LYS A 75 0.80 26.64 -31.66
N LEU A 76 1.73 25.93 -31.03
CA LEU A 76 1.99 24.52 -31.28
C LEU A 76 1.02 23.58 -30.54
N HIS A 77 0.08 24.12 -29.76
CA HIS A 77 -0.81 23.36 -28.87
C HIS A 77 -0.05 22.41 -27.93
N TRP A 78 1.15 22.80 -27.51
CA TRP A 78 2.06 21.94 -26.76
C TRP A 78 2.01 22.25 -25.25
N GLN A 79 1.14 21.53 -24.55
CA GLN A 79 0.85 21.76 -23.11
C GLN A 79 2.09 21.67 -22.21
N TYR A 80 3.05 20.81 -22.53
CA TYR A 80 4.29 20.70 -21.76
C TYR A 80 5.11 22.00 -21.82
N GLY A 81 5.23 22.60 -23.00
CA GLY A 81 5.89 23.89 -23.18
C GLY A 81 5.16 25.03 -22.46
N VAL A 82 3.82 25.03 -22.49
CA VAL A 82 2.99 25.99 -21.75
C VAL A 82 3.27 25.87 -20.24
N ALA A 83 3.27 24.65 -19.71
CA ALA A 83 3.49 24.40 -18.29
C ALA A 83 4.89 24.84 -17.84
N GLN A 84 5.93 24.39 -18.55
CA GLN A 84 7.32 24.70 -18.23
C GLN A 84 7.59 26.22 -18.30
N THR A 85 7.13 26.88 -19.35
CA THR A 85 7.39 28.30 -19.57
C THR A 85 6.69 29.17 -18.53
N ASN A 86 5.42 28.87 -18.22
CA ASN A 86 4.70 29.56 -17.13
C ASN A 86 5.39 29.33 -15.77
N GLY A 87 5.86 28.12 -15.48
CA GLY A 87 6.61 27.84 -14.25
C GLY A 87 7.84 28.74 -14.12
N TYR A 88 8.64 28.87 -15.17
CA TYR A 88 9.82 29.74 -15.15
C TYR A 88 9.49 31.23 -15.13
N MET A 89 8.43 31.67 -15.81
CA MET A 89 7.96 33.06 -15.69
C MET A 89 7.51 33.37 -14.26
N GLY A 90 6.80 32.45 -13.59
CA GLY A 90 6.41 32.56 -12.19
C GLY A 90 7.61 32.79 -11.27
N ILE A 91 8.72 32.06 -11.51
CA ILE A 91 9.99 32.25 -10.79
C ILE A 91 10.54 33.66 -11.00
N ASN A 92 10.62 34.13 -12.25
CA ASN A 92 11.14 35.47 -12.55
C ASN A 92 10.31 36.57 -11.88
N TYR A 93 8.97 36.48 -11.94
CA TYR A 93 8.10 37.43 -11.25
C TYR A 93 8.25 37.37 -9.73
N ALA A 94 8.46 36.19 -9.15
CA ALA A 94 8.69 36.05 -7.71
C ALA A 94 9.99 36.75 -7.28
N VAL A 95 11.06 36.63 -8.07
CA VAL A 95 12.33 37.32 -7.84
C VAL A 95 12.18 38.84 -7.93
N LYS A 96 11.33 39.34 -8.82
CA LYS A 96 10.95 40.76 -8.91
C LYS A 96 10.00 41.22 -7.79
N SER A 97 9.62 40.34 -6.86
CA SER A 97 8.61 40.60 -5.82
C SER A 97 7.22 40.95 -6.39
N GLU A 98 6.95 40.59 -7.65
CA GLU A 98 5.65 40.73 -8.30
C GLU A 98 4.79 39.49 -8.01
N TYR A 99 4.51 39.26 -6.71
CA TYR A 99 3.94 38.01 -6.21
C TYR A 99 2.59 37.62 -6.82
N ALA A 100 1.73 38.59 -7.14
CA ALA A 100 0.43 38.32 -7.76
C ALA A 100 0.59 37.68 -9.15
N ARG A 101 1.47 38.24 -9.99
CA ARG A 101 1.79 37.70 -11.32
C ARG A 101 2.51 36.37 -11.22
N ALA A 102 3.40 36.22 -10.24
CA ALA A 102 4.08 34.96 -10.00
C ALA A 102 3.09 33.84 -9.69
N ILE A 103 2.11 34.09 -8.81
CA ILE A 103 1.03 33.14 -8.49
C ILE A 103 0.19 32.84 -9.75
N GLU A 104 -0.19 33.84 -10.52
CA GLU A 104 -0.95 33.66 -11.77
C GLU A 104 -0.25 32.69 -12.73
N HIS A 105 1.04 32.91 -12.99
CA HIS A 105 1.83 32.03 -13.84
C HIS A 105 2.02 30.63 -13.23
N PHE A 106 2.22 30.51 -11.92
CA PHE A 106 2.28 29.20 -11.28
C PHE A 106 0.95 28.44 -11.34
N LEU A 107 -0.20 29.13 -11.23
CA LEU A 107 -1.52 28.49 -11.37
C LEU A 107 -1.75 27.99 -12.81
N ARG A 108 -1.36 28.77 -13.82
CA ARG A 108 -1.40 28.31 -15.23
C ARG A 108 -0.49 27.11 -15.47
N ALA A 109 0.70 27.11 -14.87
CA ALA A 109 1.62 25.96 -14.94
C ALA A 109 1.03 24.72 -14.23
N LEU A 110 0.37 24.93 -13.09
CA LEU A 110 -0.29 23.88 -12.31
C LEU A 110 -1.40 23.20 -13.13
N GLU A 111 -2.30 23.97 -13.73
CA GLU A 111 -3.38 23.47 -14.58
C GLU A 111 -2.84 22.65 -15.76
N ALA A 112 -1.80 23.15 -16.44
CA ALA A 112 -1.16 22.42 -17.53
C ALA A 112 -0.48 21.13 -17.04
N HIS A 113 0.17 21.13 -15.87
CA HIS A 113 0.73 19.90 -15.29
C HIS A 113 -0.34 18.89 -14.83
N GLU A 114 -1.49 19.36 -14.35
CA GLU A 114 -2.64 18.53 -13.99
C GLU A 114 -3.23 17.83 -15.22
N SER A 115 -3.43 18.56 -16.32
CA SER A 115 -3.90 17.97 -17.59
C SER A 115 -2.92 16.94 -18.18
N LEU A 116 -1.62 17.10 -17.93
CA LEU A 116 -0.56 16.16 -18.33
C LEU A 116 -0.38 14.99 -17.34
N GLY A 117 -1.03 15.02 -16.18
CA GLY A 117 -0.83 14.02 -15.11
C GLY A 117 0.57 14.01 -14.49
N ASN A 118 1.36 15.08 -14.63
CA ASN A 118 2.75 15.13 -14.16
C ASN A 118 2.84 15.46 -12.66
N LYS A 119 2.61 14.45 -11.81
CA LYS A 119 2.60 14.57 -10.35
C LYS A 119 3.85 15.25 -9.76
N SER A 120 5.04 14.97 -10.29
CA SER A 120 6.29 15.58 -9.81
C SER A 120 6.30 17.10 -10.01
N ASN A 121 5.87 17.57 -11.19
CA ASN A 121 5.80 18.99 -11.48
C ASN A 121 4.61 19.68 -10.78
N ILE A 122 3.47 18.99 -10.62
CA ILE A 122 2.35 19.49 -9.79
C ILE A 122 2.85 19.79 -8.37
N ALA A 123 3.52 18.83 -7.72
CA ALA A 123 4.03 19.02 -6.36
C ALA A 123 5.05 20.16 -6.28
N THR A 124 5.95 20.27 -7.26
CA THR A 124 6.96 21.35 -7.32
C THR A 124 6.30 22.72 -7.45
N THR A 125 5.29 22.84 -8.32
CA THR A 125 4.55 24.09 -8.52
C THR A 125 3.76 24.48 -7.27
N LEU A 126 3.12 23.52 -6.59
CA LEU A 126 2.45 23.75 -5.31
C LEU A 126 3.42 24.28 -4.26
N VAL A 127 4.63 23.69 -4.13
CA VAL A 127 5.67 24.20 -3.24
C VAL A 127 6.03 25.65 -3.60
N ASN A 128 6.19 25.98 -4.88
CA ASN A 128 6.51 27.35 -5.30
C ASN A 128 5.41 28.36 -4.95
N ILE A 129 4.14 28.00 -5.11
CA ILE A 129 3.01 28.84 -4.67
C ILE A 129 3.01 28.98 -3.14
N GLY A 130 3.23 27.88 -2.42
CA GLY A 130 3.38 27.87 -0.97
C GLY A 130 4.49 28.82 -0.49
N ASN A 131 5.62 28.86 -1.20
CA ASN A 131 6.73 29.76 -0.89
C ASN A 131 6.35 31.23 -1.02
N ILE A 132 5.59 31.60 -2.04
CA ILE A 132 5.10 32.98 -2.18
C ILE A 132 4.17 33.34 -1.01
N HIS A 133 3.30 32.42 -0.62
CA HIS A 133 2.43 32.63 0.53
C HIS A 133 3.23 32.74 1.84
N LEU A 134 4.27 31.94 2.02
CA LEU A 134 5.20 32.05 3.15
C LEU A 134 5.90 33.42 3.17
N LEU A 135 6.39 33.88 2.00
CA LEU A 135 7.03 35.19 1.81
C LEU A 135 6.09 36.37 1.98
N THR A 136 4.80 36.17 1.80
CA THR A 136 3.76 37.18 2.06
C THR A 136 3.13 37.00 3.44
N SER A 137 3.72 36.17 4.30
CA SER A 137 3.22 35.85 5.64
C SER A 137 1.80 35.25 5.67
N ASN A 138 1.30 34.76 4.54
CA ASN A 138 0.05 34.02 4.46
C ASN A 138 0.30 32.54 4.82
N PHE A 139 0.54 32.29 6.10
CA PHE A 139 0.88 30.98 6.61
C PHE A 139 -0.15 29.88 6.35
N PRO A 140 -1.48 30.13 6.48
CA PRO A 140 -2.47 29.09 6.22
C PRO A 140 -2.53 28.66 4.76
N LYS A 141 -2.45 29.58 3.78
CA LYS A 141 -2.35 29.20 2.37
C LYS A 141 -1.03 28.48 2.08
N ALA A 142 0.09 28.98 2.64
CA ALA A 142 1.38 28.31 2.46
C ALA A 142 1.32 26.86 2.95
N LEU A 143 0.73 26.63 4.12
CA LEU A 143 0.54 25.32 4.72
C LEU A 143 -0.36 24.43 3.85
N GLU A 144 -1.49 24.94 3.36
CA GLU A 144 -2.38 24.21 2.43
C GLU A 144 -1.60 23.71 1.20
N TYR A 145 -0.85 24.60 0.54
CA TYR A 145 -0.06 24.23 -0.64
C TYR A 145 1.06 23.25 -0.32
N TYR A 146 1.76 23.39 0.80
CA TYR A 146 2.80 22.46 1.20
C TYR A 146 2.24 21.08 1.59
N LEU A 147 1.09 21.01 2.24
CA LEU A 147 0.43 19.73 2.58
C LEU A 147 -0.04 19.01 1.32
N ARG A 148 -0.64 19.73 0.36
CA ARG A 148 -1.00 19.16 -0.95
C ARG A 148 0.23 18.65 -1.70
N ALA A 149 1.33 19.42 -1.70
CA ALA A 149 2.59 18.99 -2.31
C ALA A 149 3.17 17.75 -1.61
N LEU A 150 3.15 17.73 -0.27
CA LEU A 150 3.62 16.62 0.55
C LEU A 150 2.86 15.33 0.22
N ALA A 151 1.53 15.37 0.17
CA ALA A 151 0.70 14.21 -0.15
C ALA A 151 1.04 13.61 -1.53
N ILE A 152 1.24 14.45 -2.54
CA ILE A 152 1.64 14.00 -3.88
C ILE A 152 3.07 13.44 -3.86
N GLN A 153 3.99 14.08 -3.13
CA GLN A 153 5.37 13.61 -3.01
C GLN A 153 5.47 12.27 -2.28
N GLU A 154 4.62 12.02 -1.30
CA GLU A 154 4.48 10.71 -0.64
C GLU A 154 3.93 9.67 -1.62
N GLU A 155 2.93 10.01 -2.42
CA GLU A 155 2.35 9.12 -3.43
C GLU A 155 3.39 8.66 -4.47
N ILE A 156 4.26 9.56 -4.92
CA ILE A 156 5.30 9.25 -5.93
C ILE A 156 6.66 8.85 -5.32
N ASP A 157 6.71 8.63 -4.00
CA ASP A 157 7.93 8.33 -3.23
C ASP A 157 9.10 9.32 -3.44
N ASN A 158 8.80 10.59 -3.68
CA ASN A 158 9.82 11.63 -3.86
C ASN A 158 10.37 12.10 -2.50
N LYS A 159 11.29 11.31 -1.92
CA LYS A 159 11.93 11.59 -0.63
C LYS A 159 12.56 12.99 -0.54
N LYS A 160 13.13 13.52 -1.62
CA LYS A 160 13.71 14.87 -1.65
C LYS A 160 12.62 15.93 -1.50
N GLY A 161 11.52 15.77 -2.22
CA GLY A 161 10.34 16.63 -2.12
C GLY A 161 9.74 16.60 -0.72
N ILE A 162 9.53 15.40 -0.17
CA ILE A 162 9.00 15.20 1.19
C ILE A 162 9.85 15.98 2.21
N ALA A 163 11.18 15.83 2.19
CA ALA A 163 12.06 16.52 3.13
C ALA A 163 11.96 18.05 3.03
N LEU A 164 11.83 18.58 1.81
CA LEU A 164 11.66 20.01 1.55
C LEU A 164 10.32 20.52 2.08
N SER A 165 9.22 19.84 1.77
CA SER A 165 7.87 20.22 2.21
C SER A 165 7.77 20.17 3.74
N LEU A 166 8.29 19.13 4.38
CA LEU A 166 8.35 19.03 5.85
C LEU A 166 9.14 20.20 6.46
N SER A 167 10.28 20.58 5.86
CA SER A 167 11.08 21.71 6.34
C SER A 167 10.30 23.03 6.25
N ASN A 168 9.59 23.25 5.14
CA ASN A 168 8.78 24.46 4.94
C ASN A 168 7.59 24.52 5.91
N ILE A 169 6.93 23.38 6.16
CA ILE A 169 5.84 23.27 7.14
C ILE A 169 6.36 23.56 8.57
N GLY A 170 7.50 22.99 8.96
CA GLY A 170 8.10 23.26 10.27
C GLY A 170 8.37 24.75 10.50
N LEU A 171 8.71 25.46 9.43
CA LEU A 171 8.96 26.89 9.50
C LEU A 171 7.69 27.74 9.63
N ILE A 172 6.58 27.30 9.05
CA ILE A 172 5.27 27.90 9.30
C ILE A 172 4.95 27.81 10.79
N TYR A 173 5.00 26.61 11.36
CA TYR A 173 4.71 26.40 12.78
C TYR A 173 5.66 27.19 13.69
N LYS A 174 6.95 27.27 13.35
CA LYS A 174 7.90 28.11 14.09
C LYS A 174 7.51 29.59 14.08
N ASN A 175 7.05 30.12 12.95
CA ASN A 175 6.60 31.51 12.86
C ASN A 175 5.27 31.75 13.59
N GLN A 176 4.42 30.75 13.71
CA GLN A 176 3.19 30.77 14.52
C GLN A 176 3.47 30.54 16.03
N SER A 177 4.73 30.37 16.42
CA SER A 177 5.15 30.02 17.79
C SER A 177 4.66 28.65 18.29
N GLU A 178 4.22 27.79 17.36
CA GLU A 178 3.85 26.39 17.60
C GLU A 178 5.11 25.51 17.61
N TYR A 179 5.97 25.71 18.60
CA TYR A 179 7.34 25.20 18.60
C TYR A 179 7.43 23.67 18.63
N ASP A 180 6.53 22.98 19.32
CA ASP A 180 6.54 21.50 19.36
C ASP A 180 6.25 20.89 17.99
N LYS A 181 5.23 21.42 17.28
CA LYS A 181 4.93 21.04 15.89
C LYS A 181 6.11 21.37 14.98
N ALA A 182 6.70 22.56 15.12
CA ALA A 182 7.86 22.96 14.33
C ALA A 182 9.02 21.95 14.47
N LEU A 183 9.35 21.55 15.70
CA LEU A 183 10.38 20.54 15.98
C LEU A 183 10.03 19.20 15.35
N GLU A 184 8.79 18.74 15.46
CA GLU A 184 8.33 17.47 14.87
C GLU A 184 8.63 17.43 13.36
N TYR A 185 8.20 18.46 12.62
CA TYR A 185 8.40 18.56 11.17
C TYR A 185 9.88 18.71 10.79
N PHE A 186 10.65 19.53 11.51
CA PHE A 186 12.08 19.68 11.24
C PHE A 186 12.88 18.41 11.53
N ILE A 187 12.54 17.66 12.59
CA ILE A 187 13.19 16.39 12.93
C ILE A 187 12.87 15.33 11.88
N LYS A 188 11.62 15.24 11.41
CA LYS A 188 11.24 14.36 10.29
C LYS A 188 12.03 14.69 9.03
N ALA A 189 12.15 15.98 8.69
CA ALA A 189 12.94 16.44 7.54
C ALA A 189 14.44 16.13 7.70
N LEU A 190 15.00 16.35 8.89
CA LEU A 190 16.40 16.07 9.24
C LEU A 190 16.72 14.59 9.02
N LYS A 191 15.92 13.70 9.61
CA LYS A 191 16.10 12.24 9.48
C LYS A 191 16.07 11.81 8.01
N LEU A 192 15.17 12.37 7.21
CA LEU A 192 15.09 12.05 5.79
C LEU A 192 16.33 12.58 5.03
N ASN A 193 16.77 13.80 5.29
CA ASN A 193 17.98 14.35 4.69
C ASN A 193 19.26 13.60 5.10
N GLU A 194 19.33 13.06 6.32
CA GLU A 194 20.39 12.16 6.77
C GLU A 194 20.41 10.87 5.95
N THR A 195 19.26 10.22 5.75
CA THR A 195 19.18 9.03 4.89
C THR A 195 19.55 9.30 3.43
N LEU A 196 19.27 10.51 2.94
CA LEU A 196 19.60 10.94 1.58
C LEU A 196 21.04 11.46 1.42
N GLY A 197 21.80 11.56 2.52
CA GLY A 197 23.16 12.12 2.53
C GLY A 197 23.23 13.60 2.11
N LYS A 198 22.14 14.37 2.27
CA LYS A 198 22.05 15.77 1.81
C LYS A 198 22.61 16.74 2.86
N GLN A 199 23.94 16.77 2.99
CA GLN A 199 24.67 17.56 4.01
C GLN A 199 24.23 19.04 4.11
N SER A 200 24.04 19.73 2.98
CA SER A 200 23.56 21.12 2.99
C SER A 200 22.16 21.25 3.64
N ASN A 201 21.25 20.33 3.32
CA ASN A 201 19.91 20.33 3.89
C ASN A 201 19.91 19.94 5.37
N ILE A 202 20.77 19.00 5.76
CA ILE A 202 20.98 18.60 7.17
C ILE A 202 21.39 19.84 7.98
N ALA A 203 22.37 20.61 7.50
CA ALA A 203 22.79 21.84 8.17
C ALA A 203 21.65 22.86 8.30
N ASN A 204 20.86 23.06 7.24
CA ASN A 204 19.71 23.97 7.27
C ASN A 204 18.62 23.51 8.27
N ASN A 205 18.34 22.21 8.34
CA ASN A 205 17.40 21.67 9.34
C ASN A 205 17.94 21.84 10.76
N LEU A 206 19.22 21.58 11.00
CA LEU A 206 19.85 21.82 12.30
C LEU A 206 19.80 23.29 12.71
N SER A 207 20.12 24.22 11.81
CA SER A 207 19.96 25.67 12.09
C SER A 207 18.51 26.02 12.40
N SER A 208 17.53 25.43 11.69
CA SER A 208 16.11 25.70 11.92
C SER A 208 15.64 25.17 13.28
N ILE A 209 16.10 23.98 13.69
CA ILE A 209 15.86 23.41 15.02
C ILE A 209 16.51 24.29 16.10
N GLY A 210 17.74 24.74 15.86
CA GLY A 210 18.45 25.66 16.76
C GLY A 210 17.66 26.95 16.99
N LEU A 211 17.09 27.53 15.93
CA LEU A 211 16.23 28.71 16.03
C LEU A 211 14.92 28.46 16.80
N VAL A 212 14.35 27.25 16.73
CA VAL A 212 13.18 26.90 17.54
C VAL A 212 13.54 26.84 19.02
N TYR A 213 14.64 26.18 19.39
CA TYR A 213 15.10 26.14 20.78
C TYR A 213 15.50 27.51 21.30
N ASP A 214 16.14 28.35 20.48
CA ASP A 214 16.45 29.74 20.83
C ASP A 214 15.18 30.55 21.11
N SER A 215 14.14 30.39 20.28
CA SER A 215 12.84 31.03 20.50
C SER A 215 12.15 30.55 21.79
N ARG A 216 12.41 29.31 22.22
CA ARG A 216 11.98 28.75 23.52
C ARG A 216 12.89 29.13 24.69
N GLN A 217 13.94 29.92 24.45
CA GLN A 217 14.98 30.26 25.45
C GLN A 217 15.75 29.04 25.98
N GLU A 218 15.74 27.93 25.25
CA GLU A 218 16.52 26.72 25.54
C GLU A 218 17.91 26.82 24.91
N TYR A 219 18.65 27.84 25.33
CA TYR A 219 19.90 28.31 24.71
C TYR A 219 20.97 27.22 24.55
N ARG A 220 21.12 26.32 25.52
CA ARG A 220 22.11 25.22 25.42
C ARG A 220 21.76 24.22 24.31
N LYS A 221 20.49 23.89 24.12
CA LYS A 221 20.03 23.02 23.01
C LYS A 221 20.19 23.74 21.68
N ALA A 222 19.84 25.03 21.63
CA ALA A 222 20.05 25.84 20.43
C ALA A 222 21.52 25.82 19.99
N LEU A 223 22.44 26.03 20.94
CA LEU A 223 23.88 26.01 20.72
C LEU A 223 24.37 24.67 20.16
N GLU A 224 23.92 23.54 20.71
CA GLU A 224 24.28 22.21 20.22
C GLU A 224 23.95 22.06 18.72
N HIS A 225 22.71 22.42 18.34
CA HIS A 225 22.27 22.32 16.95
C HIS A 225 22.99 23.29 16.03
N PHE A 226 23.22 24.54 16.47
CA PHE A 226 23.97 25.51 15.67
C PHE A 226 25.42 25.11 15.46
N LEU A 227 26.11 24.57 16.48
CA LEU A 227 27.50 24.10 16.33
C LEU A 227 27.61 22.92 15.36
N ARG A 228 26.65 21.99 15.41
CA ARG A 228 26.56 20.89 14.43
C ARG A 228 26.32 21.42 13.02
N ALA A 229 25.41 22.37 12.84
CA ALA A 229 25.16 23.01 11.55
C ALA A 229 26.39 23.75 11.01
N LEU A 230 27.08 24.51 11.87
CA LEU A 230 28.28 25.25 11.54
C LEU A 230 29.39 24.32 11.03
N LYS A 231 29.67 23.22 11.73
CA LYS A 231 30.68 22.24 11.33
C LYS A 231 30.43 21.69 9.92
N ILE A 232 29.17 21.38 9.60
CA ILE A 232 28.80 20.91 8.26
C ILE A 232 28.97 22.03 7.23
N GLN A 233 28.50 23.25 7.52
CA GLN A 233 28.61 24.39 6.61
C GLN A 233 30.07 24.78 6.32
N GLU A 234 30.95 24.72 7.33
CA GLU A 234 32.39 24.90 7.18
C GLU A 234 33.00 23.83 6.27
N SER A 235 32.64 22.55 6.46
CA SER A 235 33.13 21.46 5.59
C SER A 235 32.68 21.60 4.13
N LEU A 236 31.52 22.22 3.90
CA LEU A 236 30.96 22.46 2.57
C LEU A 236 31.39 23.80 1.97
N GLY A 237 32.08 24.67 2.72
CA GLY A 237 32.44 26.02 2.26
C GLY A 237 31.25 26.96 2.00
N VAL A 238 30.09 26.72 2.63
CA VAL A 238 28.86 27.52 2.41
C VAL A 238 28.92 28.81 3.22
N LYS A 239 29.67 29.80 2.72
CA LYS A 239 29.99 31.06 3.43
C LYS A 239 28.77 31.82 3.99
N ASP A 240 27.67 31.91 3.23
CA ASP A 240 26.46 32.59 3.71
C ASP A 240 25.83 31.88 4.92
N GLY A 241 25.74 30.54 4.86
CA GLY A 241 25.28 29.71 5.97
C GLY A 241 26.18 29.84 7.20
N ILE A 242 27.50 29.78 7.00
CA ILE A 242 28.49 29.98 8.07
C ILE A 242 28.27 31.35 8.74
N SER A 243 28.15 32.43 7.96
CA SER A 243 27.98 33.78 8.50
C SER A 243 26.73 33.89 9.37
N LYS A 244 25.59 33.39 8.89
CA LYS A 244 24.33 33.41 9.65
C LYS A 244 24.40 32.57 10.92
N THR A 245 24.89 31.33 10.83
CA THR A 245 24.99 30.43 11.98
C THR A 245 25.93 30.97 13.05
N LEU A 246 27.06 31.58 12.66
CA LEU A 246 27.95 32.27 13.60
C LEU A 246 27.24 33.43 14.33
N SER A 247 26.38 34.17 13.63
CA SER A 247 25.58 35.25 14.24
C SER A 247 24.59 34.70 15.28
N TYR A 248 23.89 33.61 14.96
CA TYR A 248 22.99 32.94 15.90
C TYR A 248 23.74 32.41 17.13
N ILE A 249 24.91 31.78 16.94
CA ILE A 249 25.76 31.32 18.04
C ILE A 249 26.20 32.49 18.93
N GLY A 250 26.61 33.62 18.32
CA GLY A 250 26.96 34.84 19.05
C GLY A 250 25.82 35.35 19.92
N SER A 251 24.60 35.37 19.38
CA SER A 251 23.38 35.75 20.11
C SER A 251 23.08 34.80 21.26
N VAL A 252 23.18 33.49 21.04
CA VAL A 252 22.94 32.47 22.08
C VAL A 252 23.94 32.58 23.23
N TYR A 253 25.24 32.76 22.93
CA TYR A 253 26.25 32.99 23.97
C TYR A 253 26.00 34.30 24.73
N TYR A 254 25.52 35.35 24.07
CA TYR A 254 25.13 36.58 24.75
C TYR A 254 24.01 36.34 25.76
N HIS A 255 22.98 35.57 25.41
CA HIS A 255 21.90 35.18 26.32
C HIS A 255 22.35 34.27 27.47
N LEU A 256 23.34 33.41 27.23
CA LEU A 256 24.00 32.62 28.28
C LEU A 256 24.92 33.47 29.18
N GLY A 257 25.16 34.74 28.83
CA GLY A 257 26.09 35.62 29.53
C GLY A 257 27.57 35.30 29.25
N GLU A 258 27.88 34.49 28.25
CA GLU A 258 29.26 34.16 27.89
C GLU A 258 29.81 35.19 26.89
N LEU A 259 30.08 36.41 27.38
CA LEU A 259 30.34 37.57 26.54
C LEU A 259 31.59 37.46 25.64
N ASP A 260 32.62 36.73 26.08
CA ASP A 260 33.82 36.50 25.28
C ASP A 260 33.52 35.66 24.03
N HIS A 261 32.80 34.54 24.21
CA HIS A 261 32.35 33.72 23.08
C HIS A 261 31.38 34.51 22.20
N ALA A 262 30.43 35.23 22.79
CA ALA A 262 29.49 36.07 22.04
C ALA A 262 30.22 37.08 21.13
N LEU A 263 31.26 37.73 21.66
CA LEU A 263 32.07 38.69 20.91
C LEU A 263 32.88 38.02 19.80
N GLU A 264 33.49 36.87 20.07
CA GLU A 264 34.26 36.11 19.08
C GLU A 264 33.39 35.71 17.88
N TYR A 265 32.27 35.05 18.15
CA TYR A 265 31.36 34.54 17.11
C TYR A 265 30.71 35.69 16.32
N SER A 266 30.26 36.75 16.99
CA SER A 266 29.68 37.93 16.34
C SER A 266 30.72 38.66 15.48
N SER A 267 31.97 38.74 15.93
CA SER A 267 33.06 39.36 15.17
C SER A 267 33.47 38.53 13.95
N ARG A 268 33.50 37.20 14.07
CA ARG A 268 33.72 36.29 12.93
C ARG A 268 32.59 36.43 11.90
N SER A 269 31.34 36.47 12.36
CA SER A 269 30.17 36.69 11.49
C SER A 269 30.19 38.05 10.82
N LEU A 270 30.61 39.11 11.52
CA LEU A 270 30.74 40.47 10.99
C LEU A 270 31.77 40.56 9.86
N ARG A 271 32.94 39.94 10.03
CA ARG A 271 33.97 39.90 8.97
C ARG A 271 33.44 39.22 7.72
N LEU A 272 32.88 38.02 7.88
CA LEU A 272 32.38 37.23 6.75
C LEU A 272 31.18 37.90 6.06
N SER A 273 30.24 38.47 6.82
CA SER A 273 29.10 39.20 6.23
C SER A 273 29.54 40.47 5.51
N THR A 274 30.64 41.11 5.93
CA THR A 274 31.24 42.24 5.23
C THR A 274 31.86 41.81 3.90
N GLU A 275 32.61 40.70 3.88
CA GLU A 275 33.15 40.11 2.64
C GLU A 275 32.05 39.71 1.65
N LEU A 276 30.92 39.21 2.15
CA LEU A 276 29.77 38.78 1.34
C LEU A 276 28.85 39.94 0.92
N GLY A 277 29.02 41.14 1.48
CA GLY A 277 28.09 42.26 1.26
C GLY A 277 26.70 42.06 1.89
N SER A 278 26.57 41.17 2.87
CA SER A 278 25.29 40.87 3.54
C SER A 278 24.95 41.94 4.57
N GLU A 279 24.21 42.98 4.16
CA GLU A 279 23.86 44.11 5.02
C GLU A 279 23.00 43.71 6.23
N LEU A 280 22.10 42.73 6.07
CA LEU A 280 21.26 42.22 7.16
C LEU A 280 22.12 41.66 8.30
N VAL A 281 22.95 40.66 7.98
CA VAL A 281 23.81 40.00 8.97
C VAL A 281 24.85 40.97 9.52
N ARG A 282 25.37 41.88 8.69
CA ARG A 282 26.31 42.93 9.14
C ARG A 282 25.66 43.85 10.19
N GLY A 283 24.44 44.32 9.93
CA GLY A 283 23.69 45.18 10.85
C GLY A 283 23.40 44.49 12.18
N ASP A 284 22.95 43.23 12.13
CA ASP A 284 22.63 42.45 13.33
C ASP A 284 23.87 42.20 14.21
N ASN A 285 25.02 41.84 13.61
CA ASN A 285 26.25 41.62 14.39
C ASN A 285 26.84 42.92 14.95
N LEU A 286 26.75 44.05 14.24
CA LEU A 286 27.14 45.35 14.79
C LEU A 286 26.27 45.73 16.00
N GLY A 287 24.96 45.49 15.90
CA GLY A 287 24.04 45.68 17.02
C GLY A 287 24.38 44.78 18.21
N MET A 288 24.67 43.50 17.94
CA MET A 288 25.06 42.52 18.96
C MET A 288 26.38 42.90 19.65
N ILE A 289 27.41 43.28 18.90
CA ILE A 289 28.69 43.76 19.47
C ILE A 289 28.46 45.00 20.33
N GLY A 290 27.61 45.92 19.89
CA GLY A 290 27.21 47.07 20.68
C GLY A 290 26.54 46.69 22.01
N ALA A 291 25.62 45.72 21.98
CA ALA A 291 24.97 45.20 23.19
C ALA A 291 25.95 44.46 24.12
N ILE A 292 26.90 43.69 23.57
CA ILE A 292 27.96 43.02 24.33
C ILE A 292 28.83 44.05 25.08
N TYR A 293 29.27 45.10 24.41
CA TYR A 293 30.09 46.15 25.03
C TYR A 293 29.32 46.95 26.09
N LEU A 294 28.04 47.23 25.86
CA LEU A 294 27.16 47.80 26.89
C LEU A 294 27.08 46.89 28.12
N SER A 295 26.86 45.58 27.90
CA SER A 295 26.76 44.59 28.99
C SER A 295 28.05 44.53 29.82
N MET A 296 29.22 44.51 29.17
CA MET A 296 30.52 44.57 29.87
C MET A 296 30.71 45.84 30.72
N ALA A 297 30.17 46.98 30.28
CA ALA A 297 30.35 48.25 30.97
C ALA A 297 29.36 48.47 32.14
N LYS A 298 28.14 47.93 32.01
CA LYS A 298 27.01 48.16 32.92
C LYS A 298 27.00 47.20 34.11
N ASP A 299 27.41 45.96 33.91
CA ASP A 299 27.33 44.90 34.92
C ASP A 299 28.67 44.76 35.66
N ASP A 300 28.68 45.13 36.95
CA ASP A 300 29.88 45.06 37.80
C ASP A 300 30.42 43.63 37.96
N THR A 301 29.59 42.60 37.75
CA THR A 301 30.04 41.20 37.75
C THR A 301 30.90 40.84 36.52
N ARG A 302 30.94 41.73 35.50
CA ARG A 302 31.69 41.55 34.24
C ARG A 302 33.03 42.28 34.22
N GLN A 303 33.55 42.67 35.38
CA GLN A 303 34.82 43.39 35.49
C GLN A 303 35.99 42.65 34.81
N ALA A 304 36.01 41.32 34.85
CA ALA A 304 37.03 40.52 34.17
C ALA A 304 37.02 40.74 32.65
N GLN A 305 35.84 40.70 32.02
CA GLN A 305 35.69 40.95 30.59
C GLN A 305 35.97 42.41 30.24
N LEU A 306 35.52 43.36 31.08
CA LEU A 306 35.83 44.77 30.91
C LEU A 306 37.34 45.04 31.00
N ASN A 307 38.04 44.39 31.93
CA ASN A 307 39.50 44.47 32.05
C ASN A 307 40.18 43.89 30.81
N LYS A 308 39.74 42.72 30.36
CA LYS A 308 40.30 42.02 29.19
C LYS A 308 40.22 42.84 27.89
N HIS A 309 39.07 43.45 27.62
CA HIS A 309 38.82 44.13 26.33
C HIS A 309 39.03 45.64 26.36
N PHE A 310 38.93 46.26 27.54
CA PHE A 310 38.94 47.72 27.69
C PHE A 310 39.85 48.24 28.81
N GLY A 311 40.66 47.37 29.44
CA GLY A 311 41.54 47.76 30.55
C GLY A 311 40.77 48.31 31.77
N GLY A 312 39.52 47.89 31.95
CA GLY A 312 38.66 48.34 33.05
C GLY A 312 37.95 49.66 32.76
N ASN A 313 38.17 50.27 31.58
CA ASN A 313 37.62 51.57 31.23
C ASN A 313 36.17 51.45 30.73
N LYS A 314 35.21 51.62 31.66
CA LYS A 314 33.76 51.65 31.36
C LYS A 314 33.40 52.66 30.28
N ARG A 315 33.98 53.87 30.33
CA ARG A 315 33.67 54.94 29.37
C ARG A 315 34.12 54.57 27.95
N LEU A 316 35.29 53.94 27.81
CA LEU A 316 35.79 53.45 26.51
C LEU A 316 34.88 52.35 25.95
N ALA A 317 34.46 51.39 26.79
CA ALA A 317 33.53 50.34 26.39
C ALA A 317 32.20 50.92 25.89
N LEU A 318 31.62 51.88 26.62
CA LEU A 318 30.38 52.58 26.22
C LEU A 318 30.55 53.38 24.93
N GLN A 319 31.69 54.04 24.72
CA GLN A 319 31.97 54.76 23.48
C GLN A 319 32.08 53.81 22.27
N GLN A 320 32.70 52.64 22.45
CA GLN A 320 32.74 51.62 21.39
C GLN A 320 31.36 51.00 21.16
N ALA A 321 30.58 50.76 22.22
CA ALA A 321 29.20 50.30 22.12
C ALA A 321 28.37 51.27 21.26
N LYS A 322 28.46 52.58 21.56
CA LYS A 322 27.80 53.64 20.80
C LYS A 322 28.16 53.61 19.31
N ARG A 323 29.45 53.54 18.98
CA ARG A 323 29.91 53.52 17.57
C ARG A 323 29.37 52.30 16.79
N SER A 324 29.37 51.13 17.41
CA SER A 324 28.83 49.91 16.79
C SER A 324 27.33 50.01 16.57
N LEU A 325 26.58 50.52 17.55
CA LEU A 325 25.13 50.70 17.47
C LEU A 325 24.73 51.77 16.44
N ASP A 326 25.44 52.91 16.39
CA ASP A 326 25.22 53.95 15.38
C ASP A 326 25.39 53.37 13.96
N SER A 327 26.45 52.57 13.75
CA SER A 327 26.70 51.87 12.47
C SER A 327 25.61 50.85 12.14
N ALA A 328 25.15 50.08 13.14
CA ALA A 328 24.08 49.10 12.99
C ALA A 328 22.78 49.79 12.54
N ILE A 329 22.40 50.89 13.20
CA ILE A 329 21.15 51.63 12.90
C ILE A 329 21.15 52.18 11.48
N VAL A 330 22.28 52.72 10.99
CA VAL A 330 22.38 53.21 9.60
C VAL A 330 22.08 52.08 8.61
N ILE A 331 22.68 50.91 8.82
CA ILE A 331 22.47 49.75 7.95
C ILE A 331 21.05 49.22 8.07
N GLN A 332 20.56 49.04 9.30
CA GLN A 332 19.23 48.48 9.56
C GLN A 332 18.10 49.38 9.03
N LYS A 333 18.27 50.71 9.06
CA LYS A 333 17.37 51.67 8.39
C LYS A 333 17.35 51.49 6.89
N LYS A 334 18.53 51.36 6.26
CA LYS A 334 18.65 51.19 4.80
C LYS A 334 17.90 49.96 4.29
N ILE A 335 17.85 48.90 5.10
CA ILE A 335 17.23 47.61 4.74
C ILE A 335 15.85 47.39 5.38
N ASP A 336 15.27 48.40 6.03
CA ASP A 336 13.98 48.31 6.75
C ASP A 336 13.89 47.18 7.81
N ASN A 337 15.01 46.82 8.45
CA ASN A 337 15.04 45.80 9.51
C ASN A 337 14.53 46.36 10.85
N LEU A 338 13.21 46.39 11.04
CA LEU A 338 12.59 46.95 12.26
C LEU A 338 13.02 46.22 13.55
N LYS A 339 13.11 44.89 13.53
CA LYS A 339 13.49 44.11 14.73
C LYS A 339 14.91 44.45 15.17
N GLY A 340 15.85 44.51 14.22
CA GLY A 340 17.20 44.99 14.46
C GLY A 340 17.23 46.43 14.96
N LEU A 341 16.46 47.32 14.34
CA LEU A 341 16.36 48.73 14.76
C LEU A 341 15.85 48.90 16.19
N ALA A 342 14.80 48.17 16.57
CA ALA A 342 14.26 48.24 17.92
C ALA A 342 15.32 47.83 18.94
N SER A 343 16.01 46.70 18.72
CA SER A 343 17.09 46.24 19.59
C SER A 343 18.25 47.24 19.66
N SER A 344 18.70 47.77 18.53
CA SER A 344 19.81 48.73 18.48
C SER A 344 19.45 50.06 19.16
N TYR A 345 18.23 50.58 18.94
CA TYR A 345 17.76 51.80 19.60
C TYR A 345 17.62 51.64 21.11
N LYS A 346 17.10 50.48 21.56
CA LYS A 346 17.03 50.16 22.99
C LYS A 346 18.42 50.17 23.61
N SER A 347 19.37 49.43 23.04
CA SER A 347 20.76 49.39 23.54
C SER A 347 21.42 50.77 23.48
N LEU A 348 21.19 51.55 22.43
CA LEU A 348 21.78 52.89 22.30
C LEU A 348 21.23 53.86 23.36
N SER A 349 19.94 53.76 23.68
CA SER A 349 19.34 54.56 24.76
C SER A 349 19.97 54.26 26.12
N GLU A 350 20.28 52.98 26.39
CA GLU A 350 20.97 52.57 27.61
C GLU A 350 22.43 53.05 27.61
N VAL A 351 23.15 52.97 26.47
CA VAL A 351 24.51 53.50 26.35
C VAL A 351 24.54 55.01 26.61
N SER A 352 23.62 55.77 26.00
CA SER A 352 23.52 57.22 26.21
C SER A 352 23.22 57.56 27.66
N LEU A 353 22.34 56.81 28.33
CA LEU A 353 22.06 56.99 29.76
C LEU A 353 23.32 56.78 30.62
N GLN A 354 24.08 55.71 30.36
CA GLN A 354 25.32 55.40 31.09
C GLN A 354 26.44 56.43 30.84
N LEU A 355 26.43 57.10 29.69
CA LEU A 355 27.35 58.19 29.37
C LEU A 355 26.91 59.55 29.93
N GLY A 356 25.73 59.66 30.54
CA GLY A 356 25.15 60.92 31.04
C GLY A 356 24.54 61.81 29.95
N ASP A 357 24.34 61.29 28.75
CA ASP A 357 23.74 61.99 27.62
C ASP A 357 22.22 61.79 27.61
N TYR A 358 21.54 62.47 28.52
CA TYR A 358 20.10 62.31 28.76
C TYR A 358 19.25 62.71 27.55
N GLN A 359 19.70 63.70 26.76
CA GLN A 359 18.97 64.14 25.56
C GLN A 359 18.97 63.04 24.49
N ASN A 360 20.13 62.45 24.18
CA ASN A 360 20.18 61.33 23.23
C ASN A 360 19.53 60.08 23.79
N ALA A 361 19.61 59.82 25.10
CA ALA A 361 18.91 58.70 25.73
C ALA A 361 17.38 58.82 25.53
N TYR A 362 16.81 60.00 25.77
CA TYR A 362 15.39 60.26 25.54
C TYR A 362 15.01 60.12 24.05
N PHE A 363 15.80 60.72 23.15
CA PHE A 363 15.55 60.64 21.71
C PHE A 363 15.55 59.19 21.21
N THR A 364 16.60 58.42 21.53
CA THR A 364 16.76 57.04 21.09
C THR A 364 15.73 56.10 21.73
N HIS A 365 15.35 56.35 22.99
CA HIS A 365 14.24 55.64 23.62
C HIS A 365 12.91 55.90 22.91
N THR A 366 12.66 57.15 22.51
CA THR A 366 11.47 57.52 21.73
C THR A 366 11.46 56.81 20.37
N GLN A 367 12.60 56.74 19.67
CA GLN A 367 12.72 55.98 18.42
C GLN A 367 12.48 54.48 18.63
N TYR A 368 13.01 53.90 19.71
CA TYR A 368 12.74 52.52 20.09
C TYR A 368 11.23 52.26 20.26
N LYS A 369 10.51 53.16 20.95
CA LYS A 369 9.05 53.06 21.12
C LYS A 369 8.30 53.11 19.79
N LEU A 370 8.60 54.09 18.94
CA LEU A 370 7.98 54.22 17.61
C LEU A 370 8.16 52.98 16.73
N VAL A 371 9.39 52.42 16.72
CA VAL A 371 9.69 51.20 15.97
C VAL A 371 8.98 50.00 16.60
N SER A 372 8.93 49.91 17.94
CA SER A 372 8.25 48.81 18.64
C SER A 372 6.75 48.82 18.40
N ASP A 373 6.11 49.99 18.41
CA ASP A 373 4.69 50.14 18.10
C ASP A 373 4.39 49.74 16.65
N SER A 374 5.29 50.09 15.72
CA SER A 374 5.20 49.67 14.33
C SER A 374 5.29 48.15 14.18
N ILE A 375 6.22 47.49 14.88
CA ILE A 375 6.34 46.03 14.91
C ILE A 375 5.07 45.40 15.48
N PHE A 376 4.57 45.92 16.61
CA PHE A 376 3.38 45.40 17.26
C PHE A 376 2.14 45.50 16.35
N ASN A 377 1.96 46.63 15.65
CA ASN A 377 0.86 46.80 14.71
C ASN A 377 0.93 45.81 13.55
N ILE A 378 2.12 45.60 12.97
CA ILE A 378 2.34 44.62 11.90
C ILE A 378 2.06 43.20 12.40
N GLU A 379 2.57 42.83 13.58
CA GLU A 379 2.35 41.50 14.16
C GLU A 379 0.88 41.27 14.53
N LYS A 380 0.17 42.30 15.00
CA LYS A 380 -1.26 42.24 15.28
C LYS A 380 -2.08 42.06 14.00
N GLU A 381 -1.85 42.86 12.97
CA GLU A 381 -2.53 42.75 11.67
C GLU A 381 -2.31 41.36 11.06
N LYS A 382 -1.07 40.89 11.12
CA LYS A 382 -0.71 39.54 10.69
C LYS A 382 -1.45 38.48 11.50
N LYS A 383 -1.48 38.57 12.83
CA LYS A 383 -2.18 37.60 13.70
C LYS A 383 -3.69 37.59 13.49
N ILE A 384 -4.32 38.74 13.24
CA ILE A 384 -5.75 38.83 12.90
C ILE A 384 -6.01 38.10 11.59
N THR A 385 -5.19 38.37 10.58
CA THR A 385 -5.28 37.72 9.27
C THR A 385 -5.03 36.21 9.39
N GLU A 386 -4.00 35.80 10.14
CA GLU A 386 -3.70 34.40 10.46
C GLU A 386 -4.86 33.72 11.16
N THR A 387 -5.47 34.33 12.18
CA THR A 387 -6.58 33.71 12.93
C THR A 387 -7.81 33.52 12.05
N ALA A 388 -8.16 34.52 11.24
CA ALA A 388 -9.26 34.41 10.29
C ALA A 388 -9.01 33.32 9.25
N MET A 389 -7.78 33.22 8.74
CA MET A 389 -7.39 32.19 7.77
C MET A 389 -7.17 30.80 8.42
N GLN A 390 -6.77 30.72 9.69
CA GLN A 390 -6.60 29.48 10.44
C GLN A 390 -7.95 28.81 10.69
N TYR A 391 -8.98 29.58 11.00
CA TYR A 391 -10.36 29.04 11.11
C TYR A 391 -10.82 28.40 9.79
N GLU A 392 -10.55 29.03 8.66
CA GLU A 392 -10.84 28.42 7.35
C GLU A 392 -9.94 27.21 7.07
N PHE A 393 -8.68 27.25 7.52
CA PHE A 393 -7.71 26.17 7.33
C PHE A 393 -8.04 24.94 8.17
N ASP A 394 -8.30 25.04 9.47
CA ASP A 394 -8.65 23.91 10.33
C ASP A 394 -9.89 23.19 9.78
N LYS A 395 -10.83 23.97 9.23
CA LYS A 395 -12.00 23.45 8.52
C LYS A 395 -11.63 22.69 7.24
N ARG A 396 -10.67 23.17 6.46
CA ARG A 396 -10.18 22.52 5.23
C ARG A 396 -9.28 21.31 5.51
N GLU A 397 -8.41 21.37 6.52
CA GLU A 397 -7.58 20.24 6.94
C GLU A 397 -8.46 19.10 7.44
N ALA A 398 -9.46 19.40 8.28
CA ALA A 398 -10.45 18.41 8.68
C ALA A 398 -11.17 17.80 7.46
N ALA A 399 -11.50 18.62 6.46
CA ALA A 399 -12.13 18.13 5.22
C ALA A 399 -11.21 17.24 4.38
N ILE A 400 -9.93 17.62 4.19
CA ILE A 400 -8.95 16.83 3.45
C ILE A 400 -8.66 15.52 4.18
N LYS A 401 -8.49 15.56 5.50
CA LYS A 401 -8.28 14.35 6.30
C LYS A 401 -9.48 13.42 6.22
N ALA A 402 -10.70 13.96 6.32
CA ALA A 402 -11.92 13.19 6.12
C ALA A 402 -12.02 12.60 4.69
N GLU A 403 -11.59 13.34 3.67
CA GLU A 403 -11.56 12.85 2.29
C GLU A 403 -10.52 11.73 2.11
N GLN A 404 -9.33 11.86 2.70
CA GLN A 404 -8.28 10.84 2.69
C GLN A 404 -8.74 9.57 3.41
N GLU A 405 -9.34 9.70 4.59
CA GLU A 405 -9.94 8.58 5.34
C GLU A 405 -11.06 7.91 4.53
N LYS A 406 -11.90 8.70 3.85
CA LYS A 406 -12.93 8.19 2.95
C LYS A 406 -12.35 7.45 1.74
N ARG A 407 -11.29 7.96 1.10
CA ARG A 407 -10.60 7.26 0.00
C ARG A 407 -9.99 5.94 0.45
N ASN A 408 -9.35 5.93 1.62
CA ASN A 408 -8.78 4.72 2.19
C ASN A 408 -9.88 3.69 2.52
N ALA A 409 -11.03 4.14 3.05
CA ALA A 409 -12.18 3.28 3.31
C ALA A 409 -12.75 2.68 2.02
N VAL A 410 -12.92 3.48 0.97
CA VAL A 410 -13.40 3.02 -0.35
C VAL A 410 -12.41 2.02 -0.96
N ALA A 411 -11.11 2.30 -0.95
CA ALA A 411 -10.09 1.38 -1.46
C ALA A 411 -10.09 0.05 -0.70
N GLN A 412 -10.34 0.08 0.62
CA GLN A 412 -10.45 -1.11 1.43
C GLN A 412 -11.73 -1.92 1.13
N GLU A 413 -12.85 -1.24 0.89
CA GLU A 413 -14.12 -1.86 0.47
C GLU A 413 -14.01 -2.51 -0.92
N GLU A 414 -13.36 -1.84 -1.89
CA GLU A 414 -13.06 -2.40 -3.21
C GLU A 414 -12.19 -3.65 -3.11
N LEU A 415 -11.18 -3.65 -2.25
CA LEU A 415 -10.31 -4.80 -2.01
C LEU A 415 -11.08 -5.99 -1.44
N GLU A 416 -11.98 -5.76 -0.47
CA GLU A 416 -12.85 -6.81 0.08
C GLU A 416 -13.83 -7.35 -0.98
N ARG A 417 -14.40 -6.47 -1.82
CA ARG A 417 -15.25 -6.89 -2.94
C ARG A 417 -14.48 -7.75 -3.94
N GLN A 418 -13.24 -7.39 -4.27
CA GLN A 418 -12.37 -8.20 -5.13
C GLN A 418 -12.09 -9.58 -4.52
N LYS A 419 -11.83 -9.65 -3.20
CA LYS A 419 -11.65 -10.93 -2.51
C LYS A 419 -12.92 -11.79 -2.58
N LEU A 420 -14.10 -11.21 -2.36
CA LEU A 420 -15.38 -11.90 -2.45
C LEU A 420 -15.63 -12.48 -3.84
N VAL A 421 -15.43 -11.68 -4.89
CA VAL A 421 -15.55 -12.13 -6.29
C VAL A 421 -14.56 -13.25 -6.57
N ARG A 422 -13.29 -13.09 -6.20
CA ARG A 422 -12.25 -14.12 -6.37
C ARG A 422 -12.61 -15.42 -5.64
N ASN A 423 -13.07 -15.33 -4.40
CA ASN A 423 -13.47 -16.50 -3.60
C ASN A 423 -14.73 -17.16 -4.18
N GLY A 424 -15.66 -16.37 -4.71
CA GLY A 424 -16.82 -16.86 -5.45
C GLY A 424 -16.41 -17.67 -6.69
N PHE A 425 -15.44 -17.19 -7.47
CA PHE A 425 -14.88 -17.95 -8.60
C PHE A 425 -14.22 -19.26 -8.16
N ILE A 426 -13.41 -19.23 -7.09
CA ILE A 426 -12.76 -20.43 -6.53
C ILE A 426 -13.81 -21.44 -6.06
N GLY A 427 -14.84 -20.98 -5.33
CA GLY A 427 -15.94 -21.81 -4.84
C GLY A 427 -16.76 -22.42 -5.98
N GLY A 428 -17.11 -21.62 -7.00
CA GLY A 428 -17.81 -22.10 -8.19
C GLY A 428 -17.01 -23.15 -8.96
N PHE A 429 -15.70 -22.94 -9.13
CA PHE A 429 -14.82 -23.90 -9.79
C PHE A 429 -14.71 -25.22 -9.00
N ALA A 430 -14.57 -25.15 -7.67
CA ALA A 430 -14.57 -26.33 -6.82
C ALA A 430 -15.89 -27.12 -6.91
N LEU A 431 -17.02 -26.42 -7.00
CA LEU A 431 -18.35 -27.02 -7.15
C LEU A 431 -18.49 -27.74 -8.50
N VAL A 432 -18.00 -27.14 -9.59
CA VAL A 432 -17.95 -27.79 -10.91
C VAL A 432 -17.08 -29.04 -10.90
N LEU A 433 -15.89 -28.98 -10.28
CA LEU A 433 -15.02 -30.15 -10.12
C LEU A 433 -15.68 -31.26 -9.28
N PHE A 434 -16.40 -30.88 -8.21
CA PHE A 434 -17.15 -31.82 -7.39
C PHE A 434 -18.23 -32.54 -8.22
N PHE A 435 -19.05 -31.80 -8.98
CA PHE A 435 -20.06 -32.41 -9.84
C PHE A 435 -19.46 -33.26 -10.96
N MET A 436 -18.33 -32.85 -11.55
CA MET A 436 -17.58 -33.70 -12.48
C MET A 436 -17.12 -35.00 -11.84
N GLY A 437 -16.60 -34.96 -10.61
CA GLY A 437 -16.22 -36.15 -9.84
C GLY A 437 -17.40 -37.07 -9.55
N VAL A 438 -18.53 -36.52 -9.11
CA VAL A 438 -19.77 -37.29 -8.88
C VAL A 438 -20.27 -37.94 -10.16
N PHE A 439 -20.29 -37.20 -11.27
CA PHE A 439 -20.71 -37.71 -12.58
C PHE A 439 -19.78 -38.83 -13.07
N TYR A 440 -18.48 -38.67 -12.88
CA TYR A 440 -17.48 -39.70 -13.19
C TYR A 440 -17.71 -40.99 -12.39
N VAL A 441 -17.94 -40.88 -11.07
CA VAL A 441 -18.23 -42.03 -10.21
C VAL A 441 -19.55 -42.71 -10.61
N GLN A 442 -20.61 -41.95 -10.87
CA GLN A 442 -21.89 -42.50 -11.33
C GLN A 442 -21.74 -43.27 -12.64
N ARG A 443 -21.03 -42.70 -13.62
CA ARG A 443 -20.80 -43.35 -14.92
C ARG A 443 -20.06 -44.67 -14.76
N ASN A 444 -19.08 -44.73 -13.87
CA ASN A 444 -18.34 -45.97 -13.58
C ASN A 444 -19.22 -47.01 -12.86
N LYS A 445 -20.10 -46.61 -11.92
CA LYS A 445 -21.06 -47.52 -11.29
C LYS A 445 -22.05 -48.13 -12.28
N ILE A 446 -22.59 -47.31 -13.20
CA ILE A 446 -23.53 -47.79 -14.24
C ILE A 446 -22.84 -48.82 -15.16
N LYS A 447 -21.58 -48.55 -15.54
CA LYS A 447 -20.79 -49.47 -16.37
C LYS A 447 -20.56 -50.82 -15.68
N ALA A 448 -20.24 -50.81 -14.38
CA ALA A 448 -20.07 -52.02 -13.58
C ALA A 448 -21.39 -52.80 -13.36
N GLY A 449 -22.51 -52.10 -13.16
CA GLY A 449 -23.83 -52.72 -13.01
C GLY A 449 -24.29 -53.45 -14.28
N LYS A 450 -23.99 -52.88 -15.46
CA LYS A 450 -24.30 -53.51 -16.75
C LYS A 450 -23.53 -54.82 -16.96
N GLN A 451 -22.22 -54.83 -16.65
CA GLN A 451 -21.40 -56.05 -16.73
C GLN A 451 -21.93 -57.17 -15.82
N ARG A 452 -22.33 -56.83 -14.59
CA ARG A 452 -22.85 -57.81 -13.63
C ARG A 452 -24.22 -58.38 -14.04
N SER A 453 -25.06 -57.58 -14.69
CA SER A 453 -26.32 -58.05 -15.28
C SER A 453 -26.09 -59.01 -16.44
N ASP A 454 -25.03 -58.81 -17.22
CA ASP A 454 -24.72 -59.64 -18.39
C ASP A 454 -24.19 -61.03 -17.99
N GLU A 455 -23.42 -61.14 -16.91
CA GLU A 455 -22.91 -62.40 -16.34
C GLU A 455 -24.01 -63.27 -15.71
N LEU A 456 -24.97 -62.67 -15.01
CA LEU A 456 -26.05 -63.40 -14.33
C LEU A 456 -27.05 -64.07 -15.29
N LEU A 457 -27.23 -63.50 -16.48
CA LEU A 457 -28.14 -64.05 -17.52
C LEU A 457 -27.62 -65.35 -18.14
N LEU A 458 -26.31 -65.56 -18.16
CA LEU A 458 -25.67 -66.73 -18.78
C LEU A 458 -25.59 -67.96 -17.86
N ASN A 459 -25.80 -67.79 -16.54
CA ASN A 459 -25.72 -68.88 -15.56
C ASN A 459 -27.06 -69.61 -15.31
N ILE A 460 -28.18 -69.13 -15.86
CA ILE A 460 -29.53 -69.67 -15.58
C ILE A 460 -30.18 -70.26 -16.84
N LEU A 461 -29.71 -69.90 -18.04
CA LEU A 461 -30.27 -70.36 -19.31
C LEU A 461 -29.12 -70.79 -20.24
N PRO A 462 -29.31 -71.83 -21.07
CA PRO A 462 -28.36 -72.19 -22.11
C PRO A 462 -28.05 -70.97 -23.01
N GLU A 463 -26.79 -70.82 -23.41
CA GLU A 463 -26.25 -69.59 -24.05
C GLU A 463 -27.13 -69.07 -25.21
N LYS A 464 -27.62 -69.98 -26.07
CA LYS A 464 -28.52 -69.63 -27.18
C LYS A 464 -29.86 -69.02 -26.75
N VAL A 465 -30.41 -69.44 -25.61
CA VAL A 465 -31.70 -68.95 -25.08
C VAL A 465 -31.52 -67.63 -24.33
N ALA A 466 -30.39 -67.46 -23.64
CA ALA A 466 -30.02 -66.21 -22.97
C ALA A 466 -29.75 -65.06 -23.97
N GLU A 467 -29.09 -65.35 -25.10
CA GLU A 467 -28.88 -64.37 -26.18
C GLU A 467 -30.20 -63.98 -26.86
N GLU A 468 -31.09 -64.93 -27.13
CA GLU A 468 -32.42 -64.63 -27.70
C GLU A 468 -33.25 -63.74 -26.77
N LEU A 469 -33.24 -64.01 -25.46
CA LEU A 469 -33.92 -63.19 -24.45
C LEU A 469 -33.34 -61.78 -24.33
N LYS A 470 -32.02 -61.59 -24.50
CA LYS A 470 -31.38 -60.26 -24.49
C LYS A 470 -31.79 -59.39 -25.69
N VAL A 471 -32.06 -59.99 -26.84
CA VAL A 471 -32.39 -59.26 -28.08
C VAL A 471 -33.90 -59.05 -28.25
N LYS A 472 -34.71 -60.08 -27.94
CA LYS A 472 -36.15 -60.08 -28.25
C LYS A 472 -37.07 -59.93 -27.04
N GLY A 473 -36.57 -60.19 -25.82
CA GLY A 473 -37.35 -60.08 -24.58
C GLY A 473 -38.26 -61.28 -24.26
N GLU A 474 -38.34 -62.29 -25.12
CA GLU A 474 -39.13 -63.52 -24.96
C GLU A 474 -38.42 -64.73 -25.58
N ALA A 475 -38.66 -65.95 -25.07
CA ALA A 475 -38.09 -67.20 -25.58
C ALA A 475 -39.22 -68.15 -26.03
N ASN A 476 -39.10 -68.70 -27.24
CA ASN A 476 -40.10 -69.58 -27.85
C ASN A 476 -40.09 -71.00 -27.24
N ALA A 477 -41.27 -71.58 -27.04
CA ALA A 477 -41.43 -72.94 -26.54
C ALA A 477 -40.92 -73.99 -27.53
N GLN A 478 -40.21 -75.01 -27.04
CA GLN A 478 -39.66 -76.11 -27.83
C GLN A 478 -40.41 -77.40 -27.54
N LEU A 479 -40.86 -78.09 -28.59
CA LEU A 479 -41.42 -79.44 -28.50
C LEU A 479 -40.28 -80.46 -28.53
N ILE A 480 -40.27 -81.37 -27.57
CA ILE A 480 -39.27 -82.44 -27.46
C ILE A 480 -40.02 -83.77 -27.36
N ASP A 481 -39.96 -84.58 -28.42
CA ASP A 481 -40.84 -85.72 -28.60
C ASP A 481 -40.47 -86.98 -27.79
N ARG A 482 -39.23 -87.06 -27.30
CA ARG A 482 -38.67 -88.26 -26.68
C ARG A 482 -38.18 -87.97 -25.27
N VAL A 483 -39.13 -87.78 -24.36
CA VAL A 483 -38.84 -87.50 -22.95
C VAL A 483 -39.55 -88.50 -22.05
N THR A 484 -38.86 -88.93 -21.01
CA THR A 484 -39.49 -89.67 -19.91
C THR A 484 -39.31 -88.89 -18.63
N VAL A 485 -40.42 -88.53 -17.98
CA VAL A 485 -40.45 -87.78 -16.73
C VAL A 485 -40.65 -88.73 -15.58
N LEU A 486 -39.82 -88.57 -14.55
CA LEU A 486 -39.91 -89.23 -13.26
C LEU A 486 -40.32 -88.21 -12.22
N PHE A 487 -41.34 -88.55 -11.44
CA PHE A 487 -41.72 -87.82 -10.25
C PHE A 487 -41.81 -88.78 -9.07
N THR A 488 -41.25 -88.38 -7.95
CA THR A 488 -41.36 -89.12 -6.70
C THR A 488 -42.24 -88.39 -5.70
N ASP A 489 -42.79 -89.11 -4.74
CA ASP A 489 -43.58 -88.55 -3.65
C ASP A 489 -43.39 -89.42 -2.39
N PHE A 490 -43.07 -88.78 -1.26
CA PHE A 490 -43.02 -89.50 0.00
C PHE A 490 -44.43 -89.76 0.55
N LYS A 491 -44.80 -91.02 0.64
CA LYS A 491 -46.12 -91.43 1.14
C LYS A 491 -46.27 -91.05 2.61
N GLY A 492 -47.37 -90.35 2.92
CA GLY A 492 -47.68 -89.93 4.29
C GLY A 492 -46.74 -88.84 4.82
N PHE A 493 -46.08 -88.09 3.94
CA PHE A 493 -45.05 -87.11 4.31
C PHE A 493 -45.48 -86.20 5.47
N THR A 494 -46.67 -85.58 5.38
CA THR A 494 -47.20 -84.69 6.43
C THR A 494 -47.33 -85.37 7.79
N GLN A 495 -47.83 -86.62 7.82
CA GLN A 495 -48.05 -87.35 9.08
C GLN A 495 -46.75 -87.81 9.73
N ILE A 496 -45.72 -88.08 8.91
CA ILE A 496 -44.40 -88.49 9.38
C ILE A 496 -43.57 -87.26 9.79
N SER A 497 -43.67 -86.16 9.04
CA SER A 497 -42.94 -84.92 9.33
C SER A 497 -43.38 -84.26 10.63
N GLU A 498 -44.64 -84.41 11.04
CA GLU A 498 -45.13 -83.99 12.37
C GLU A 498 -44.47 -84.75 13.54
N ARG A 499 -43.87 -85.92 13.28
CA ARG A 499 -43.19 -86.75 14.30
C ARG A 499 -41.67 -86.52 14.35
N LEU A 500 -41.14 -85.69 13.45
CA LEU A 500 -39.70 -85.39 13.35
C LEU A 500 -39.46 -83.92 13.71
N SER A 501 -38.30 -83.62 14.30
CA SER A 501 -37.90 -82.21 14.46
C SER A 501 -37.57 -81.58 13.10
N PRO A 502 -37.61 -80.23 12.95
CA PRO A 502 -37.29 -79.57 11.69
C PRO A 502 -35.91 -79.94 11.14
N LYS A 503 -34.91 -80.11 12.03
CA LYS A 503 -33.57 -80.52 11.63
C LYS A 503 -33.54 -81.97 11.14
N GLU A 504 -34.16 -82.89 11.86
CA GLU A 504 -34.20 -84.32 11.46
C GLU A 504 -34.98 -84.52 10.16
N LEU A 505 -36.03 -83.74 9.94
CA LEU A 505 -36.80 -83.76 8.70
C LEU A 505 -35.95 -83.27 7.52
N VAL A 506 -35.28 -82.12 7.67
CA VAL A 506 -34.41 -81.57 6.62
C VAL A 506 -33.23 -82.50 6.35
N ASP A 507 -32.59 -83.04 7.38
CA ASP A 507 -31.47 -83.98 7.24
C ASP A 507 -31.91 -85.27 6.51
N GLU A 508 -33.11 -85.78 6.79
CA GLU A 508 -33.65 -86.97 6.12
C GLU A 508 -33.99 -86.71 4.65
N ILE A 509 -34.67 -85.61 4.35
CA ILE A 509 -34.99 -85.22 2.96
C ILE A 509 -33.70 -84.96 2.18
N ASN A 510 -32.74 -84.26 2.79
CA ASN A 510 -31.45 -83.99 2.17
C ASN A 510 -30.69 -85.30 1.86
N ALA A 511 -30.66 -86.25 2.79
CA ALA A 511 -30.03 -87.55 2.55
C ALA A 511 -30.69 -88.33 1.40
N CYS A 512 -32.02 -88.30 1.30
CA CYS A 512 -32.74 -88.93 0.20
C CYS A 512 -32.48 -88.21 -1.13
N TYR A 513 -32.62 -86.88 -1.19
CA TYR A 513 -32.43 -86.13 -2.43
C TYR A 513 -30.98 -86.06 -2.89
N SER A 514 -30.00 -86.02 -1.99
CA SER A 514 -28.59 -86.18 -2.39
C SER A 514 -28.34 -87.56 -3.02
N ALA A 515 -28.94 -88.62 -2.47
CA ALA A 515 -28.85 -89.94 -3.10
C ALA A 515 -29.55 -89.96 -4.47
N PHE A 516 -30.71 -89.30 -4.61
CA PHE A 516 -31.42 -89.22 -5.88
C PHE A 516 -30.64 -88.41 -6.92
N ASP A 517 -30.00 -87.31 -6.52
CA ASP A 517 -29.12 -86.50 -7.38
C ASP A 517 -28.01 -87.36 -7.98
N HIS A 518 -27.31 -88.15 -7.14
CA HIS A 518 -26.28 -89.07 -7.61
C HIS A 518 -26.81 -90.19 -8.50
N ILE A 519 -28.02 -90.71 -8.23
CA ILE A 519 -28.66 -91.71 -9.10
C ILE A 519 -29.01 -91.08 -10.45
N MET A 520 -29.54 -89.85 -10.47
CA MET A 520 -29.89 -89.14 -11.70
C MET A 520 -28.64 -88.90 -12.56
N GLU A 521 -27.57 -88.39 -11.95
CA GLU A 521 -26.28 -88.16 -12.61
C GLU A 521 -25.71 -89.48 -13.19
N LYS A 522 -25.76 -90.57 -12.43
CA LYS A 522 -25.27 -91.88 -12.87
C LYS A 522 -26.02 -92.43 -14.09
N HIS A 523 -27.33 -92.21 -14.17
CA HIS A 523 -28.16 -92.71 -15.27
C HIS A 523 -28.38 -91.66 -16.38
N GLY A 524 -27.70 -90.50 -16.32
CA GLY A 524 -27.84 -89.45 -17.33
C GLY A 524 -29.25 -88.84 -17.41
N VAL A 525 -29.97 -88.82 -16.28
CA VAL A 525 -31.30 -88.25 -16.15
C VAL A 525 -31.17 -86.82 -15.61
N GLU A 526 -31.79 -85.84 -16.26
CA GLU A 526 -31.67 -84.44 -15.85
C GLU A 526 -32.58 -84.14 -14.65
N LYS A 527 -32.01 -83.59 -13.57
CA LYS A 527 -32.79 -83.10 -12.44
C LYS A 527 -33.52 -81.82 -12.85
N ILE A 528 -34.85 -81.82 -12.76
CA ILE A 528 -35.65 -80.63 -13.06
C ILE A 528 -35.77 -79.76 -11.82
N LYS A 529 -36.33 -80.31 -10.73
CA LYS A 529 -36.54 -79.58 -9.48
C LYS A 529 -36.92 -80.51 -8.35
N THR A 530 -36.74 -80.03 -7.12
CA THR A 530 -37.40 -80.57 -5.93
C THR A 530 -38.49 -79.60 -5.47
N ILE A 531 -39.67 -80.11 -5.13
CA ILE A 531 -40.80 -79.31 -4.66
C ILE A 531 -41.39 -80.02 -3.45
N GLY A 532 -41.13 -79.49 -2.25
CA GLY A 532 -41.58 -80.10 -1.01
C GLY A 532 -41.01 -81.50 -0.82
N ASP A 533 -41.90 -82.49 -0.80
CA ASP A 533 -41.67 -83.92 -0.65
C ASP A 533 -41.60 -84.69 -1.98
N SER A 534 -41.60 -83.96 -3.11
CA SER A 534 -41.45 -84.51 -4.45
C SER A 534 -40.10 -84.18 -5.11
N TYR A 535 -39.54 -85.19 -5.78
CA TYR A 535 -38.36 -85.06 -6.65
C TYR A 535 -38.76 -85.27 -8.11
N MET A 536 -38.44 -84.31 -8.98
CA MET A 536 -38.77 -84.37 -10.41
C MET A 536 -37.50 -84.36 -11.27
N ALA A 537 -37.43 -85.31 -12.21
CA ALA A 537 -36.35 -85.47 -13.15
C ALA A 537 -36.86 -85.95 -14.52
N ALA A 538 -36.06 -85.80 -15.57
CA ALA A 538 -36.44 -86.19 -16.91
C ALA A 538 -35.25 -86.73 -17.72
N GLY A 539 -35.43 -87.89 -18.34
CA GLY A 539 -34.52 -88.44 -19.35
C GLY A 539 -34.87 -87.90 -20.73
N GLY A 540 -33.87 -87.70 -21.59
CA GLY A 540 -34.05 -87.06 -22.90
C GLY A 540 -34.10 -85.53 -22.86
N LEU A 541 -33.72 -84.92 -21.73
CA LEU A 541 -33.52 -83.47 -21.57
C LEU A 541 -32.11 -83.19 -21.04
N PRO A 542 -31.52 -82.00 -21.34
CA PRO A 542 -32.01 -81.00 -22.30
C PRO A 542 -31.80 -81.43 -23.76
N VAL A 543 -31.04 -82.50 -24.00
CA VAL A 543 -30.78 -83.07 -25.33
C VAL A 543 -31.57 -84.37 -25.49
N PRO A 544 -32.37 -84.53 -26.57
CA PRO A 544 -33.08 -85.76 -26.84
C PRO A 544 -32.12 -86.93 -26.97
N ASN A 545 -32.47 -88.06 -26.36
CA ASN A 545 -31.75 -89.31 -26.53
C ASN A 545 -32.75 -90.46 -26.76
N ASP A 546 -32.26 -91.60 -27.22
CA ASP A 546 -33.11 -92.75 -27.57
C ASP A 546 -33.32 -93.73 -26.40
N THR A 547 -32.52 -93.59 -25.34
CA THR A 547 -32.50 -94.44 -24.14
C THR A 547 -33.33 -93.88 -22.99
N HIS A 548 -33.94 -92.70 -23.16
CA HIS A 548 -34.57 -91.89 -22.11
C HIS A 548 -35.52 -92.67 -21.19
N ALA A 549 -36.33 -93.56 -21.75
CA ALA A 549 -37.27 -94.38 -20.98
C ALA A 549 -36.56 -95.45 -20.14
N PHE A 550 -35.49 -96.03 -20.69
CA PHE A 550 -34.68 -97.03 -20.00
C PHE A 550 -33.86 -96.40 -18.87
N ASP A 551 -33.20 -95.28 -19.16
CA ASP A 551 -32.40 -94.51 -18.20
C ASP A 551 -33.22 -94.12 -16.97
N VAL A 552 -34.44 -93.62 -17.20
CA VAL A 552 -35.37 -93.23 -16.13
C VAL A 552 -35.90 -94.44 -15.36
N LEU A 553 -36.19 -95.55 -16.04
CA LEU A 553 -36.66 -96.77 -15.37
C LEU A 553 -35.57 -97.36 -14.46
N GLU A 554 -34.33 -97.41 -14.92
CA GLU A 554 -33.20 -97.86 -14.09
C GLU A 554 -32.99 -96.94 -12.89
N ALA A 555 -33.07 -95.63 -13.11
CA ALA A 555 -32.96 -94.65 -12.04
C ALA A 555 -34.08 -94.81 -10.99
N ALA A 556 -35.32 -95.07 -11.43
CA ALA A 556 -36.45 -95.35 -10.53
C ALA A 556 -36.24 -96.63 -9.71
N LEU A 557 -35.75 -97.70 -10.33
CA LEU A 557 -35.44 -98.95 -9.63
C LEU A 557 -34.31 -98.76 -8.61
N ALA A 558 -33.29 -97.97 -8.94
CA ALA A 558 -32.21 -97.61 -8.02
C ALA A 558 -32.73 -96.77 -6.83
N ILE A 559 -33.63 -95.82 -7.06
CA ILE A 559 -34.31 -95.07 -5.98
C ILE A 559 -35.08 -96.03 -5.08
N GLN A 560 -35.86 -96.96 -5.66
CA GLN A 560 -36.63 -97.92 -4.88
C GLN A 560 -35.74 -98.82 -4.04
N ALA A 561 -34.62 -99.28 -4.58
CA ALA A 561 -33.64 -100.10 -3.86
C ALA A 561 -33.00 -99.32 -2.69
N PHE A 562 -32.58 -98.07 -2.94
CA PHE A 562 -32.04 -97.19 -1.89
C PHE A 562 -33.05 -96.96 -0.77
N MET A 563 -34.30 -96.64 -1.12
CA MET A 563 -35.34 -96.38 -0.12
C MET A 563 -35.67 -97.63 0.70
N ARG A 564 -35.66 -98.83 0.10
CA ARG A 564 -35.84 -100.10 0.84
C ARG A 564 -34.73 -100.32 1.87
N ASP A 565 -33.47 -100.16 1.49
CA ASP A 565 -32.32 -100.32 2.41
C ASP A 565 -32.34 -99.27 3.53
N ARG A 566 -32.60 -98.00 3.17
CA ARG A 566 -32.69 -96.91 4.14
C ARG A 566 -33.83 -97.12 5.13
N ASN A 567 -35.01 -97.52 4.65
CA ASN A 567 -36.16 -97.78 5.50
C ASN A 567 -35.94 -98.97 6.43
N ALA A 568 -35.28 -100.04 5.97
CA ALA A 568 -34.93 -101.17 6.82
C ALA A 568 -33.99 -100.76 7.98
N LYS A 569 -32.99 -99.91 7.72
CA LYS A 569 -32.07 -99.37 8.74
C LYS A 569 -32.79 -98.47 9.74
N ARG A 570 -33.71 -97.63 9.28
CA ARG A 570 -34.50 -96.74 10.15
C ARG A 570 -35.52 -97.52 10.98
N ALA A 571 -36.19 -98.52 10.39
CA ALA A 571 -37.09 -99.41 11.11
C ALA A 571 -36.37 -100.19 12.22
N ALA A 572 -35.16 -100.68 11.98
CA ALA A 572 -34.35 -101.39 12.98
C ALA A 572 -33.95 -100.52 14.18
N THR A 573 -33.93 -99.20 14.02
CA THR A 573 -33.58 -98.24 15.08
C THR A 573 -34.80 -97.55 15.69
N GLY A 574 -36.02 -97.96 15.31
CA GLY A 574 -37.28 -97.41 15.82
C GLY A 574 -37.59 -95.98 15.34
N VAL A 575 -36.84 -95.47 14.36
CA VAL A 575 -37.00 -94.10 13.86
C VAL A 575 -38.02 -94.08 12.71
N PRO A 576 -38.94 -93.09 12.65
CA PRO A 576 -39.88 -92.95 11.52
C PRO A 576 -39.16 -92.88 10.16
N TYR A 577 -39.74 -93.49 9.13
CA TYR A 577 -39.19 -93.57 7.78
C TYR A 577 -40.27 -93.26 6.73
N PHE A 578 -39.85 -92.84 5.54
CA PHE A 578 -40.76 -92.53 4.43
C PHE A 578 -40.82 -93.67 3.42
N GLU A 579 -42.01 -94.06 2.99
CA GLU A 579 -42.15 -94.88 1.79
C GLU A 579 -42.15 -93.97 0.55
N ILE A 580 -41.55 -94.44 -0.55
CA ILE A 580 -41.50 -93.68 -1.80
C ILE A 580 -42.57 -94.19 -2.78
N ARG A 581 -43.28 -93.26 -3.42
CA ARG A 581 -44.08 -93.49 -4.62
C ARG A 581 -43.32 -92.90 -5.80
N ILE A 582 -43.23 -93.64 -6.89
CA ILE A 582 -42.56 -93.18 -8.11
C ILE A 582 -43.55 -93.31 -9.26
N GLY A 583 -43.81 -92.20 -9.94
CA GLY A 583 -44.55 -92.18 -11.20
C GLY A 583 -43.59 -91.88 -12.34
N ILE A 584 -43.79 -92.60 -13.44
CA ILE A 584 -43.02 -92.45 -14.67
C ILE A 584 -44.00 -92.23 -15.81
N HIS A 585 -43.77 -91.19 -16.60
CA HIS A 585 -44.55 -90.89 -17.80
C HIS A 585 -43.63 -90.66 -18.97
N SER A 586 -43.92 -91.26 -20.12
CA SER A 586 -43.10 -91.14 -21.33
C SER A 586 -43.93 -90.60 -22.48
N GLY A 587 -43.41 -89.59 -23.17
CA GLY A 587 -44.07 -88.95 -24.31
C GLY A 587 -43.44 -87.61 -24.68
N SER A 588 -44.04 -86.93 -25.66
CA SER A 588 -43.62 -85.60 -26.05
C SER A 588 -43.90 -84.58 -24.94
N VAL A 589 -42.94 -83.70 -24.67
CA VAL A 589 -43.08 -82.58 -23.73
C VAL A 589 -42.83 -81.26 -24.45
N VAL A 590 -43.47 -80.20 -23.96
CA VAL A 590 -43.19 -78.82 -24.39
C VAL A 590 -42.40 -78.13 -23.29
N ALA A 591 -41.17 -77.73 -23.59
CA ALA A 591 -40.33 -76.93 -22.71
C ALA A 591 -40.45 -75.44 -23.08
N GLY A 592 -40.87 -74.61 -22.14
CA GLY A 592 -41.02 -73.16 -22.34
C GLY A 592 -41.12 -72.42 -21.01
N ILE A 593 -40.92 -71.10 -21.04
CA ILE A 593 -41.07 -70.25 -19.86
C ILE A 593 -42.57 -69.96 -19.67
N VAL A 594 -43.14 -70.44 -18.56
CA VAL A 594 -44.56 -70.25 -18.23
C VAL A 594 -44.67 -69.34 -17.00
N GLY A 595 -45.28 -68.17 -17.16
CA GLY A 595 -45.48 -67.16 -16.10
C GLY A 595 -44.73 -65.84 -16.35
N VAL A 596 -45.35 -64.71 -16.00
CA VAL A 596 -44.89 -63.35 -16.39
C VAL A 596 -44.17 -62.60 -15.24
N LYS A 597 -43.89 -63.24 -14.11
CA LYS A 597 -43.19 -62.62 -12.96
C LYS A 597 -42.15 -63.53 -12.34
N LYS A 598 -40.99 -62.91 -12.08
CA LYS A 598 -39.77 -63.45 -11.46
C LYS A 598 -39.99 -64.00 -10.07
#